data_AF-A0A847LE00-F1
#
_entry.id   AF-A0A847LE00-F1
#
_cell.length_a   1.000
_cell.length_b   1.000
_cell.length_c   1.000
_cell.angle_alpha   90.00
_cell.angle_beta   90.00
_cell.angle_gamma   90.00
#
_symmetry.space_group_name_H-M   'P 1'
#
loop_
_entity.id
_entity.type
_entity.pdbx_description
1 polymer ?
#
loop_
_entity_poly.entity_id
_entity_poly.type
_entity_poly.pdbx_seq_one_letter_code
_entity_poly.pdbx_strand_id
1 'polypeptide(L)'
;MKHLWRTMALAVLLAVVAVLGTGPNGHGQTLEDMLDNQGDETRVIALPGAASQTVAARWEELWKALTPREQEFIRRGLLPKTYAILKDLKARGGPTGAQQAKDRARRGKPGQPSFADSYGDPDVMLAWAENNQGNARLCGFVKSIKKGDIILAGPGATERRDKDTICFLTRGPYHHSLLCVSEGPPPEFIDAVGKGVVRTQWTYFWGGANYRIVRPTASLPPDQAKKAVEAAVGYAIGQLGKPYDLAFTDADGDRSFYCSELALKAYRDGAGLTNLLPAKSPERDQLVVSLWAVIDGLGPTDRHAMMDGLLHTVKRVSESKPPDWGTLDAYVIDEVLPKCSAAAGLLATPANRRAAKEVVKAIREGRAFTRFQAADAEYQKAEAAGRFTDHWYTFGTGKARQAGAQAKRLWALGQDLWAVKRSTGLSLPSAFGLVCRVFLPFYRNLGTFAGAANQAGSQGLIALPAGVRTALAATEALATVREKTAWIPLLGSVTQLLPGKAPPRVQGDFTSPTDLSQLSEWHQDYEP
;
A
#
# COMPACT_ATOMS: atom_id res chain seq x y z
N MET A 1 19.31 17.85 23.67
CA MET A 1 20.00 17.79 22.36
C MET A 1 20.95 16.59 22.16
N LYS A 2 21.11 15.68 23.14
CA LYS A 2 21.93 14.45 23.05
C LYS A 2 21.08 13.16 22.89
N HIS A 3 19.80 13.32 22.53
CA HIS A 3 18.72 12.34 22.73
C HIS A 3 18.13 11.73 21.45
N LEU A 4 18.66 12.10 20.29
CA LEU A 4 17.76 12.38 19.17
C LEU A 4 18.21 11.62 17.88
N TRP A 5 19.35 10.90 17.96
CA TRP A 5 19.79 9.88 16.98
C TRP A 5 19.19 8.48 17.24
N ARG A 6 18.87 8.17 18.50
CA ARG A 6 18.41 6.83 18.94
C ARG A 6 16.97 6.56 18.55
N THR A 7 16.20 7.63 18.52
CA THR A 7 14.84 7.63 18.04
C THR A 7 14.79 7.59 16.51
N MET A 8 15.91 7.67 15.79
CA MET A 8 15.98 7.75 14.33
C MET A 8 16.27 6.41 13.63
N ALA A 9 17.15 5.60 14.21
CA ALA A 9 17.24 4.18 13.89
C ALA A 9 15.90 3.50 14.19
N LEU A 10 15.33 3.80 15.36
CA LEU A 10 13.98 3.43 15.71
C LEU A 10 12.95 4.08 14.79
N ALA A 11 13.17 5.30 14.30
CA ALA A 11 12.21 5.99 13.43
C ALA A 11 12.06 5.34 12.08
N VAL A 12 13.21 5.09 11.47
CA VAL A 12 13.32 4.46 10.18
C VAL A 12 12.91 3.02 10.36
N LEU A 13 13.39 2.30 11.37
CA LEU A 13 12.89 0.96 11.68
C LEU A 13 11.40 0.94 12.05
N LEU A 14 10.77 2.00 12.59
CA LEU A 14 9.34 2.06 12.90
C LEU A 14 8.50 2.52 11.71
N ALA A 15 8.99 3.42 10.87
CA ALA A 15 8.35 3.81 9.62
C ALA A 15 8.44 2.66 8.62
N VAL A 16 9.60 2.02 8.57
CA VAL A 16 9.84 0.76 7.89
C VAL A 16 8.93 -0.29 8.53
N VAL A 17 9.10 -0.73 9.78
CA VAL A 17 8.22 -1.75 10.40
C VAL A 17 6.71 -1.43 10.34
N ALA A 18 6.27 -0.17 10.38
CA ALA A 18 4.87 0.21 10.16
C ALA A 18 4.41 0.12 8.68
N VAL A 19 5.32 0.31 7.73
CA VAL A 19 5.13 0.03 6.28
C VAL A 19 5.29 -1.48 5.98
N LEU A 20 6.05 -2.21 6.79
CA LEU A 20 6.52 -3.57 6.50
C LEU A 20 5.81 -4.68 7.23
N GLY A 21 5.06 -4.34 8.27
CA GLY A 21 4.57 -5.34 9.18
C GLY A 21 3.43 -6.16 8.62
N THR A 22 2.95 -5.88 7.42
CA THR A 22 1.85 -6.58 6.77
C THR A 22 2.37 -7.60 5.74
N GLY A 23 2.93 -8.71 6.26
CA GLY A 23 3.16 -9.95 5.50
C GLY A 23 2.14 -11.03 5.93
N PRO A 24 1.64 -11.87 5.01
CA PRO A 24 0.27 -12.36 5.05
C PRO A 24 0.06 -13.53 6.02
N ASN A 25 -0.81 -13.33 7.01
CA ASN A 25 -1.67 -14.39 7.52
C ASN A 25 -3.12 -14.01 7.23
N GLY A 26 -3.50 -14.06 5.95
CA GLY A 26 -4.87 -13.83 5.52
C GLY A 26 -4.96 -13.62 4.02
N HIS A 27 -5.83 -14.36 3.36
CA HIS A 27 -6.09 -14.36 1.91
C HIS A 27 -6.64 -13.03 1.35
N GLY A 28 -5.86 -11.94 1.45
CA GLY A 28 -5.91 -10.76 0.58
C GLY A 28 -4.70 -10.78 -0.37
N GLN A 29 -4.71 -9.97 -1.43
CA GLN A 29 -3.63 -9.92 -2.44
C GLN A 29 -2.25 -10.04 -1.78
N THR A 30 -1.47 -11.04 -2.20
CA THR A 30 -0.17 -11.28 -1.60
C THR A 30 0.85 -10.31 -2.19
N LEU A 31 1.87 -9.96 -1.41
CA LEU A 31 3.04 -9.18 -1.85
C LEU A 31 3.77 -9.83 -3.07
N GLU A 32 3.42 -11.08 -3.41
CA GLU A 32 3.82 -11.77 -4.63
C GLU A 32 3.24 -11.12 -5.90
N ASP A 33 2.01 -10.59 -5.86
CA ASP A 33 1.39 -9.90 -7.00
C ASP A 33 2.10 -8.57 -7.35
N MET A 34 2.90 -8.02 -6.42
CA MET A 34 3.54 -6.71 -6.54
C MET A 34 4.99 -6.74 -7.05
N LEU A 35 5.68 -7.88 -7.13
CA LEU A 35 7.17 -7.88 -7.20
C LEU A 35 7.82 -8.84 -8.23
N ASP A 36 7.10 -9.39 -9.21
CA ASP A 36 7.70 -10.32 -10.20
C ASP A 36 8.16 -9.67 -11.52
N ASN A 37 9.33 -10.12 -11.96
CA ASN A 37 10.37 -9.38 -12.70
C ASN A 37 10.44 -9.64 -14.23
N GLN A 38 11.31 -8.84 -14.88
CA GLN A 38 11.53 -8.56 -16.31
C GLN A 38 12.25 -9.64 -17.19
N GLY A 39 12.04 -9.55 -18.52
CA GLY A 39 12.86 -10.10 -19.63
C GLY A 39 12.50 -11.52 -20.12
N ASP A 40 12.54 -11.94 -21.39
CA ASP A 40 13.08 -11.37 -22.64
C ASP A 40 12.58 -12.19 -23.87
N GLU A 41 12.74 -11.59 -25.05
CA GLU A 41 12.77 -12.07 -26.45
C GLU A 41 11.59 -12.76 -27.17
N THR A 42 11.33 -12.16 -28.33
CA THR A 42 10.37 -12.48 -29.38
C THR A 42 10.92 -13.56 -30.32
N ARG A 43 10.12 -14.59 -30.60
CA ARG A 43 10.27 -15.40 -31.83
C ARG A 43 8.94 -15.58 -32.53
N VAL A 44 8.82 -14.93 -33.68
CA VAL A 44 7.71 -15.10 -34.63
C VAL A 44 7.94 -16.40 -35.41
N ILE A 45 7.07 -17.39 -35.20
CA ILE A 45 6.97 -18.56 -36.09
C ILE A 45 5.77 -18.35 -37.00
N ALA A 46 6.04 -18.22 -38.30
CA ALA A 46 5.02 -18.28 -39.34
C ALA A 46 4.59 -19.74 -39.54
N LEU A 47 3.27 -19.99 -39.61
CA LEU A 47 2.72 -21.25 -40.08
C LEU A 47 1.98 -21.03 -41.41
N PRO A 48 2.33 -21.76 -42.48
CA PRO A 48 1.62 -21.73 -43.75
C PRO A 48 0.49 -22.78 -43.79
N GLY A 49 -0.57 -22.44 -44.53
CA GLY A 49 -1.46 -23.42 -45.14
C GLY A 49 -2.67 -23.86 -44.30
N ALA A 50 -3.83 -23.25 -44.54
CA ALA A 50 -5.11 -23.92 -44.37
C ALA A 50 -6.14 -23.33 -45.34
N ALA A 51 -6.83 -24.23 -46.04
CA ALA A 51 -7.88 -23.95 -47.01
C ALA A 51 -9.01 -23.08 -46.40
N SER A 52 -9.63 -22.27 -47.26
CA SER A 52 -10.70 -21.32 -46.93
C SER A 52 -11.96 -22.03 -46.44
N GLN A 53 -12.01 -22.37 -45.15
CA GLN A 53 -13.27 -22.51 -44.44
C GLN A 53 -13.83 -21.12 -44.16
N THR A 54 -15.14 -20.93 -44.34
CA THR A 54 -15.78 -19.68 -43.94
C THR A 54 -15.66 -19.51 -42.42
N VAL A 55 -15.47 -18.26 -41.97
CA VAL A 55 -15.35 -17.92 -40.54
C VAL A 55 -16.53 -18.48 -39.72
N ALA A 56 -17.72 -18.54 -40.33
CA ALA A 56 -18.93 -19.11 -39.73
C ALA A 56 -18.84 -20.63 -39.52
N ALA A 57 -18.40 -21.39 -40.53
CA ALA A 57 -18.25 -22.85 -40.42
C ALA A 57 -17.21 -23.23 -39.36
N ARG A 58 -16.08 -22.51 -39.31
CA ARG A 58 -15.05 -22.73 -38.29
C ARG A 58 -15.57 -22.39 -36.89
N TRP A 59 -16.34 -21.32 -36.74
CA TRP A 59 -16.95 -20.98 -35.45
C TRP A 59 -17.93 -22.06 -34.96
N GLU A 60 -18.75 -22.60 -35.86
CA GLU A 60 -19.73 -23.65 -35.51
C GLU A 60 -19.04 -24.94 -35.02
N GLU A 61 -17.95 -25.34 -35.68
CA GLU A 61 -17.11 -26.47 -35.26
C GLU A 61 -16.54 -26.24 -33.85
N LEU A 62 -15.94 -25.07 -33.61
CA LEU A 62 -15.37 -24.71 -32.31
C LEU A 62 -16.44 -24.65 -31.21
N TRP A 63 -17.64 -24.17 -31.54
CA TRP A 63 -18.77 -24.13 -30.62
C TRP A 63 -19.25 -25.53 -30.22
N LYS A 64 -19.36 -26.45 -31.20
CA LYS A 64 -19.75 -27.85 -30.96
C LYS A 64 -18.72 -28.61 -30.13
N ALA A 65 -17.45 -28.21 -30.18
CA ALA A 65 -16.38 -28.80 -29.36
C ALA A 65 -16.40 -28.35 -27.89
N LEU A 66 -17.18 -27.32 -27.53
CA LEU A 66 -17.39 -26.92 -26.14
C LEU A 66 -18.33 -27.87 -25.41
N THR A 67 -18.09 -28.08 -24.12
CA THR A 67 -19.06 -28.77 -23.26
C THR A 67 -20.36 -27.96 -23.14
N PRO A 68 -21.51 -28.60 -22.84
CA PRO A 68 -22.77 -27.89 -22.63
C PRO A 68 -22.67 -26.77 -21.58
N ARG A 69 -21.85 -26.99 -20.53
CA ARG A 69 -21.62 -26.02 -19.46
C ARG A 69 -20.81 -24.81 -19.92
N GLU A 70 -19.76 -25.00 -20.72
CA GLU A 70 -18.98 -23.89 -21.30
C GLU A 70 -19.82 -23.06 -22.28
N GLN A 71 -20.64 -23.71 -23.10
CA GLN A 71 -21.59 -23.02 -23.97
C GLN A 71 -22.54 -22.15 -23.15
N GLU A 72 -23.03 -22.67 -22.03
CA GLU A 72 -23.90 -21.94 -21.12
C GLU A 72 -23.18 -20.74 -20.48
N PHE A 73 -21.92 -20.88 -20.08
CA PHE A 73 -21.13 -19.74 -19.60
C PHE A 73 -20.96 -18.65 -20.64
N ILE A 74 -20.77 -18.99 -21.92
CA ILE A 74 -20.73 -17.98 -22.99
C ILE A 74 -22.10 -17.31 -23.16
N ARG A 75 -23.21 -18.08 -23.17
CA ARG A 75 -24.58 -17.52 -23.27
C ARG A 75 -24.90 -16.58 -22.12
N ARG A 76 -24.47 -16.94 -20.90
CA ARG A 76 -24.64 -16.11 -19.70
C ARG A 76 -23.67 -14.94 -19.62
N GLY A 77 -22.71 -14.82 -20.54
CA GLY A 77 -21.71 -13.75 -20.53
C GLY A 77 -20.67 -13.88 -19.41
N LEU A 78 -20.40 -15.10 -18.96
CA LEU A 78 -19.35 -15.41 -17.98
C LEU A 78 -18.02 -15.78 -18.68
N LEU A 79 -18.09 -16.21 -19.93
CA LEU A 79 -16.94 -16.42 -20.81
C LEU A 79 -17.06 -15.53 -22.06
N PRO A 80 -15.95 -15.06 -22.62
CA PRO A 80 -15.95 -14.34 -23.88
C PRO A 80 -16.30 -15.26 -25.04
N LYS A 81 -16.89 -14.72 -26.10
CA LYS A 81 -17.11 -15.47 -27.35
C LYS A 81 -15.80 -16.02 -27.93
N THR A 82 -14.67 -15.37 -27.70
CA THR A 82 -13.36 -15.85 -28.16
C THR A 82 -12.87 -17.10 -27.43
N TYR A 83 -13.49 -17.49 -26.29
CA TYR A 83 -13.05 -18.62 -25.48
C TYR A 83 -12.88 -19.92 -26.28
N ALA A 84 -13.82 -20.24 -27.18
CA ALA A 84 -13.74 -21.46 -27.99
C ALA A 84 -12.47 -21.51 -28.85
N ILE A 85 -12.06 -20.36 -29.40
CA ILE A 85 -10.83 -20.24 -30.20
C ILE A 85 -9.60 -20.42 -29.29
N LEU A 86 -9.61 -19.78 -28.11
CA LEU A 86 -8.48 -19.84 -27.17
C LEU A 86 -8.28 -21.27 -26.63
N LYS A 87 -9.37 -21.95 -26.27
CA LYS A 87 -9.35 -23.35 -25.83
C LYS A 87 -8.81 -24.28 -26.91
N ASP A 88 -9.26 -24.12 -28.15
CA ASP A 88 -8.80 -24.93 -29.29
C ASP A 88 -7.31 -24.70 -29.61
N LEU A 89 -6.83 -23.46 -29.57
CA LEU A 89 -5.40 -23.17 -29.71
C LEU A 89 -4.57 -23.81 -28.60
N LYS A 90 -5.06 -23.76 -27.36
CA LYS A 90 -4.41 -24.43 -26.23
C LYS A 90 -4.33 -25.93 -26.42
N ALA A 91 -5.41 -26.57 -26.87
CA ALA A 91 -5.45 -28.02 -27.08
C ALA A 91 -4.52 -28.46 -28.23
N ARG A 92 -4.49 -27.72 -29.35
CA ARG A 92 -3.69 -28.09 -30.52
C ARG A 92 -2.21 -27.73 -30.42
N GLY A 93 -1.87 -26.71 -29.64
CA GLY A 93 -0.49 -26.20 -29.53
C GLY A 93 0.46 -27.02 -28.64
N GLY A 94 -0.02 -28.13 -28.06
CA GLY A 94 0.78 -29.00 -27.19
C GLY A 94 1.43 -28.21 -26.05
N PRO A 95 2.75 -28.37 -25.78
CA PRO A 95 3.46 -27.64 -24.73
C PRO A 95 3.41 -26.11 -24.83
N THR A 96 3.17 -25.56 -26.02
CA THR A 96 3.12 -24.10 -26.26
C THR A 96 1.71 -23.55 -26.37
N GLY A 97 0.69 -24.41 -26.30
CA GLY A 97 -0.70 -24.04 -26.57
C GLY A 97 -1.23 -22.92 -25.67
N ALA A 98 -0.86 -22.93 -24.38
CA ALA A 98 -1.25 -21.87 -23.45
C ALA A 98 -0.71 -20.50 -23.89
N GLN A 99 0.56 -20.44 -24.31
CA GLN A 99 1.16 -19.20 -24.81
C GLN A 99 0.52 -18.76 -26.13
N GLN A 100 0.25 -19.69 -27.06
CA GLN A 100 -0.43 -19.39 -28.32
C GLN A 100 -1.83 -18.79 -28.11
N ALA A 101 -2.59 -19.30 -27.12
CA ALA A 101 -3.88 -18.73 -26.73
C ALA A 101 -3.73 -17.30 -26.20
N LYS A 102 -2.78 -17.05 -25.29
CA LYS A 102 -2.47 -15.72 -24.76
C LYS A 102 -2.09 -14.75 -25.88
N ASP A 103 -1.16 -15.14 -26.76
CA ASP A 103 -0.73 -14.30 -27.88
C ASP A 103 -1.87 -13.99 -28.85
N ARG A 104 -2.79 -14.95 -29.06
CA ARG A 104 -3.98 -14.73 -29.87
C ARG A 104 -4.91 -13.69 -29.25
N ALA A 105 -5.12 -13.74 -27.94
CA ALA A 105 -5.96 -12.78 -27.21
C ALA A 105 -5.36 -11.37 -27.19
N ARG A 106 -4.03 -11.28 -27.13
CA ARG A 106 -3.25 -10.02 -27.10
C ARG A 106 -3.17 -9.32 -28.46
N ARG A 107 -3.35 -10.06 -29.56
CA ARG A 107 -3.16 -9.56 -30.93
C ARG A 107 -4.12 -8.41 -31.27
N GLY A 108 -3.57 -7.32 -31.80
CA GLY A 108 -4.34 -6.19 -32.33
C GLY A 108 -4.91 -5.26 -31.26
N LYS A 109 -4.47 -5.41 -30.00
CA LYS A 109 -4.83 -4.48 -28.93
C LYS A 109 -4.03 -3.17 -29.06
N PRO A 110 -4.64 -2.01 -28.84
CA PRO A 110 -3.94 -0.73 -28.93
C PRO A 110 -3.01 -0.50 -27.73
N GLY A 111 -1.97 0.30 -27.94
CA GLY A 111 -0.95 0.65 -26.95
C GLY A 111 0.28 -0.25 -26.97
N GLN A 112 1.21 -0.04 -26.04
CA GLN A 112 2.35 -0.94 -25.85
C GLN A 112 1.88 -2.31 -25.35
N PRO A 113 2.53 -3.41 -25.77
CA PRO A 113 2.15 -4.76 -25.34
C PRO A 113 2.56 -4.97 -23.87
N SER A 114 1.65 -4.64 -22.95
CA SER A 114 1.79 -4.87 -21.51
C SER A 114 0.49 -5.51 -21.00
N PHE A 115 0.57 -6.75 -20.52
CA PHE A 115 -0.59 -7.56 -20.16
C PHE A 115 -0.34 -8.31 -18.86
N ALA A 116 -1.39 -8.49 -18.06
CA ALA A 116 -1.36 -9.40 -16.93
C ALA A 116 -1.06 -10.84 -17.40
N ASP A 117 -0.40 -11.64 -16.56
CA ASP A 117 0.03 -13.00 -16.91
C ASP A 117 -1.14 -13.93 -17.29
N SER A 118 -2.28 -13.73 -16.63
CA SER A 118 -3.52 -14.48 -16.86
C SER A 118 -4.35 -13.97 -18.04
N TYR A 119 -3.96 -12.85 -18.66
CA TYR A 119 -4.71 -12.27 -19.77
C TYR A 119 -4.73 -13.22 -20.96
N GLY A 120 -5.94 -13.59 -21.42
CA GLY A 120 -6.11 -14.55 -22.51
C GLY A 120 -5.92 -16.02 -22.14
N ASP A 121 -5.75 -16.35 -20.85
CA ASP A 121 -5.61 -17.73 -20.40
C ASP A 121 -6.98 -18.44 -20.30
N PRO A 122 -7.29 -19.44 -21.15
CA PRO A 122 -8.60 -20.09 -21.14
C PRO A 122 -8.86 -20.86 -19.84
N ASP A 123 -7.84 -21.40 -19.16
CA ASP A 123 -8.07 -22.15 -17.92
C ASP A 123 -8.50 -21.21 -16.79
N VAL A 124 -7.86 -20.04 -16.70
CA VAL A 124 -8.21 -19.01 -15.71
C VAL A 124 -9.62 -18.45 -15.99
N MET A 125 -9.98 -18.25 -17.26
CA MET A 125 -11.32 -17.83 -17.65
C MET A 125 -12.39 -18.87 -17.24
N LEU A 126 -12.14 -20.15 -17.51
CA LEU A 126 -13.06 -21.23 -17.16
C LEU A 126 -13.22 -21.34 -15.65
N ALA A 127 -12.11 -21.39 -14.90
CA ALA A 127 -12.12 -21.46 -13.45
C ALA A 127 -12.91 -20.30 -12.82
N TRP A 128 -12.74 -19.08 -13.35
CA TRP A 128 -13.52 -17.92 -12.91
C TRP A 128 -15.03 -18.12 -13.15
N ALA A 129 -15.42 -18.57 -14.34
CA ALA A 129 -16.82 -18.79 -14.67
C ALA A 129 -17.44 -19.88 -13.76
N GLU A 130 -16.71 -20.97 -13.53
CA GLU A 130 -17.16 -22.07 -12.67
C GLU A 130 -17.34 -21.65 -11.21
N ASN A 131 -16.42 -20.86 -10.67
CA ASN A 131 -16.45 -20.39 -9.29
C ASN A 131 -17.55 -19.35 -9.04
N ASN A 132 -17.94 -18.59 -10.07
CA ASN A 132 -18.86 -17.45 -9.90
C ASN A 132 -20.25 -17.66 -10.52
N GLN A 133 -20.49 -18.73 -11.28
CA GLN A 133 -21.78 -19.00 -11.95
C GLN A 133 -23.02 -19.00 -11.03
N GLY A 134 -22.84 -19.33 -9.74
CA GLY A 134 -23.90 -19.35 -8.72
C GLY A 134 -24.08 -18.02 -8.00
N ASN A 135 -23.15 -17.07 -8.18
CA ASN A 135 -23.19 -15.76 -7.56
C ASN A 135 -23.88 -14.76 -8.50
N ALA A 136 -25.22 -14.76 -8.49
CA ALA A 136 -26.03 -13.91 -9.37
C ALA A 136 -25.74 -12.42 -9.17
N ARG A 137 -25.43 -11.98 -7.94
CA ARG A 137 -25.10 -10.59 -7.63
C ARG A 137 -23.79 -10.17 -8.29
N LEU A 138 -22.73 -10.96 -8.13
CA LEU A 138 -21.43 -10.67 -8.76
C LEU A 138 -21.54 -10.72 -10.28
N CYS A 139 -22.25 -11.71 -10.82
CA CYS A 139 -22.49 -11.79 -12.26
C CYS A 139 -23.26 -10.56 -12.78
N GLY A 140 -24.25 -10.07 -12.02
CA GLY A 140 -24.99 -8.85 -12.32
C GLY A 140 -24.10 -7.61 -12.26
N PHE A 141 -23.24 -7.51 -11.25
CA PHE A 141 -22.24 -6.45 -11.11
C PHE A 141 -21.28 -6.41 -12.32
N VAL A 142 -20.66 -7.54 -12.69
CA VAL A 142 -19.72 -7.58 -13.82
C VAL A 142 -20.40 -7.20 -15.15
N LYS A 143 -21.69 -7.53 -15.31
CA LYS A 143 -22.48 -7.17 -16.49
C LYS A 143 -22.88 -5.70 -16.55
N SER A 144 -22.93 -4.99 -15.41
CA SER A 144 -23.29 -3.57 -15.39
C SER A 144 -22.10 -2.64 -15.67
N ILE A 145 -20.87 -3.17 -15.66
CA ILE A 145 -19.65 -2.45 -15.99
C ILE A 145 -19.70 -1.92 -17.44
N LYS A 146 -19.43 -0.62 -17.58
CA LYS A 146 -19.36 0.13 -18.83
C LYS A 146 -17.95 0.63 -19.10
N LYS A 147 -17.65 0.94 -20.36
CA LYS A 147 -16.36 1.51 -20.74
C LYS A 147 -16.23 2.88 -20.07
N GLY A 148 -15.07 3.15 -19.47
CA GLY A 148 -14.80 4.32 -18.65
C GLY A 148 -15.14 4.16 -17.17
N ASP A 149 -15.88 3.13 -16.76
CA ASP A 149 -16.12 2.92 -15.33
C ASP A 149 -14.79 2.67 -14.59
N ILE A 150 -14.64 3.32 -13.44
CA ILE A 150 -13.57 3.03 -12.48
C ILE A 150 -14.11 1.98 -11.51
N ILE A 151 -13.40 0.88 -11.40
CA ILE A 151 -13.72 -0.20 -10.46
C ILE A 151 -12.82 -0.05 -9.25
N LEU A 152 -13.40 0.04 -8.07
CA LEU A 152 -12.69 -0.01 -6.80
C LEU A 152 -12.85 -1.40 -6.20
N ALA A 153 -11.77 -1.94 -5.65
CA ALA A 153 -11.76 -3.25 -5.05
C ALA A 153 -11.14 -3.21 -3.64
N GLY A 154 -11.64 -4.08 -2.77
CA GLY A 154 -11.06 -4.31 -1.46
C GLY A 154 -11.60 -5.56 -0.79
N PRO A 155 -11.16 -5.87 0.45
CA PRO A 155 -11.62 -7.06 1.15
C PRO A 155 -13.10 -6.94 1.55
N GLY A 156 -13.86 -8.03 1.35
CA GLY A 156 -15.28 -8.09 1.70
C GLY A 156 -15.50 -8.08 3.21
N ALA A 157 -14.79 -8.94 3.94
CA ALA A 157 -14.89 -9.04 5.39
C ALA A 157 -14.11 -7.91 6.10
N THR A 158 -14.72 -7.30 7.10
CA THR A 158 -14.09 -6.25 7.93
C THR A 158 -12.76 -6.70 8.53
N GLU A 159 -12.68 -7.92 9.06
CA GLU A 159 -11.42 -8.44 9.62
C GLU A 159 -10.29 -8.48 8.58
N ARG A 160 -10.60 -8.84 7.32
CA ARG A 160 -9.60 -8.82 6.25
C ARG A 160 -9.24 -7.40 5.83
N ARG A 161 -10.20 -6.48 5.85
CA ARG A 161 -10.00 -5.05 5.56
C ARG A 161 -9.10 -4.39 6.60
N ASP A 162 -9.31 -4.68 7.86
CA ASP A 162 -8.48 -4.20 8.97
C ASP A 162 -7.05 -4.76 8.88
N LYS A 163 -6.89 -5.91 8.21
CA LYS A 163 -5.59 -6.56 7.96
C LYS A 163 -4.91 -6.17 6.65
N ASP A 164 -5.61 -5.45 5.79
CA ASP A 164 -5.07 -5.01 4.51
C ASP A 164 -4.31 -3.71 4.66
N THR A 165 -3.07 -3.68 4.15
CA THR A 165 -2.15 -2.54 4.32
C THR A 165 -2.72 -1.26 3.73
N ILE A 166 -3.28 -1.29 2.53
CA ILE A 166 -3.76 -0.09 1.87
C ILE A 166 -5.04 0.36 2.56
N CYS A 167 -5.97 -0.55 2.83
CA CYS A 167 -7.19 -0.23 3.59
C CYS A 167 -6.88 0.37 4.98
N PHE A 168 -5.84 -0.13 5.65
CA PHE A 168 -5.36 0.39 6.93
C PHE A 168 -4.77 1.80 6.77
N LEU A 169 -3.83 1.98 5.84
CA LEU A 169 -3.15 3.26 5.58
C LEU A 169 -4.13 4.35 5.15
N THR A 170 -5.12 3.95 4.35
CA THR A 170 -6.13 4.84 3.78
C THR A 170 -7.47 4.71 4.49
N ARG A 171 -7.52 4.13 5.71
CA ARG A 171 -8.73 4.01 6.57
C ARG A 171 -10.03 3.81 5.79
N GLY A 172 -10.00 2.91 4.81
CA GLY A 172 -10.98 2.88 3.72
C GLY A 172 -11.20 1.48 3.20
N PRO A 173 -12.35 1.19 2.58
CA PRO A 173 -12.72 -0.17 2.22
C PRO A 173 -12.07 -0.69 0.94
N TYR A 174 -11.34 0.17 0.20
CA TYR A 174 -10.77 -0.17 -1.10
C TYR A 174 -9.25 -0.05 -1.09
N HIS A 175 -8.57 -1.08 -1.58
CA HIS A 175 -7.11 -1.17 -1.72
C HIS A 175 -6.60 -0.98 -3.15
N HIS A 176 -7.49 -1.04 -4.14
CA HIS A 176 -7.10 -1.08 -5.55
C HIS A 176 -8.15 -0.45 -6.45
N SER A 177 -7.73 0.00 -7.63
CA SER A 177 -8.65 0.53 -8.63
C SER A 177 -8.22 0.20 -10.07
N LEU A 178 -9.21 -0.03 -10.95
CA LEU A 178 -9.00 -0.36 -12.35
C LEU A 178 -9.88 0.53 -13.24
N LEU A 179 -9.40 0.87 -14.45
CA LEU A 179 -10.21 1.59 -15.44
C LEU A 179 -10.72 0.64 -16.53
N CYS A 180 -12.04 0.56 -16.71
CA CYS A 180 -12.64 -0.24 -17.77
C CYS A 180 -12.40 0.37 -19.16
N VAL A 181 -11.78 -0.38 -20.07
CA VAL A 181 -11.43 0.10 -21.43
C VAL A 181 -12.20 -0.60 -22.54
N SER A 182 -12.84 -1.73 -22.24
CA SER A 182 -13.74 -2.42 -23.16
C SER A 182 -14.90 -3.01 -22.37
N GLU A 183 -16.12 -2.77 -22.84
CA GLU A 183 -17.31 -3.40 -22.28
C GLU A 183 -17.29 -4.92 -22.51
N GLY A 184 -17.89 -5.62 -21.55
CA GLY A 184 -18.15 -7.06 -21.63
C GLY A 184 -19.54 -7.39 -22.18
N PRO A 185 -19.90 -8.68 -22.25
CA PRO A 185 -19.27 -9.74 -21.45
C PRO A 185 -18.05 -10.42 -22.11
N PRO A 186 -16.88 -10.42 -21.46
CA PRO A 186 -16.58 -9.77 -20.18
C PRO A 186 -15.57 -8.61 -20.33
N PRO A 187 -15.60 -7.66 -19.38
CA PRO A 187 -14.91 -6.39 -19.53
C PRO A 187 -13.39 -6.53 -19.45
N GLU A 188 -12.70 -5.59 -20.09
CA GLU A 188 -11.24 -5.43 -20.03
C GLU A 188 -10.88 -4.14 -19.31
N PHE A 189 -9.74 -4.16 -18.63
CA PHE A 189 -9.28 -3.05 -17.80
C PHE A 189 -7.85 -2.67 -18.12
N ILE A 190 -7.51 -1.41 -17.85
CA ILE A 190 -6.13 -0.98 -17.64
C ILE A 190 -5.95 -0.83 -16.13
N ASP A 191 -4.83 -1.34 -15.66
CA ASP A 191 -4.50 -1.46 -14.25
C ASP A 191 -3.04 -1.05 -14.05
N ALA A 192 -2.74 -0.37 -12.95
CA ALA A 192 -1.36 -0.19 -12.50
C ALA A 192 -1.16 -1.12 -11.31
N VAL A 193 -0.27 -2.10 -11.48
CA VAL A 193 0.12 -3.08 -10.45
C VAL A 193 1.63 -3.13 -10.39
N GLY A 194 2.24 -3.87 -9.48
CA GLY A 194 3.70 -3.91 -9.33
C GLY A 194 4.51 -4.19 -10.61
N LYS A 195 3.91 -4.87 -11.60
CA LYS A 195 4.47 -5.09 -12.96
C LYS A 195 4.42 -3.86 -13.88
N GLY A 196 3.93 -2.73 -13.39
CA GLY A 196 3.63 -1.53 -14.15
C GLY A 196 2.19 -1.43 -14.61
N VAL A 197 1.95 -0.54 -15.56
CA VAL A 197 0.64 -0.36 -16.19
C VAL A 197 0.41 -1.48 -17.21
N VAL A 198 -0.59 -2.31 -16.94
CA VAL A 198 -0.91 -3.52 -17.69
C VAL A 198 -2.36 -3.51 -18.15
N ARG A 199 -2.64 -4.25 -19.22
CA ARG A 199 -4.00 -4.64 -19.58
C ARG A 199 -4.38 -5.93 -18.86
N THR A 200 -5.53 -5.93 -18.20
CA THR A 200 -6.10 -7.09 -17.50
C THR A 200 -7.55 -7.33 -17.89
N GLN A 201 -8.15 -8.39 -17.35
CA GLN A 201 -9.51 -8.84 -17.65
C GLN A 201 -10.27 -9.15 -16.35
N TRP A 202 -11.59 -9.28 -16.44
CA TRP A 202 -12.55 -9.51 -15.32
C TRP A 202 -12.23 -10.69 -14.39
N THR A 203 -11.24 -11.53 -14.70
CA THR A 203 -10.80 -12.63 -13.84
C THR A 203 -10.27 -12.16 -12.49
N TYR A 204 -10.08 -10.85 -12.31
CA TYR A 204 -9.83 -10.20 -11.02
C TYR A 204 -11.00 -10.34 -10.01
N PHE A 205 -12.24 -10.46 -10.48
CA PHE A 205 -13.41 -10.48 -9.60
C PHE A 205 -13.61 -11.83 -8.92
N TRP A 206 -13.92 -11.84 -7.63
CA TRP A 206 -14.27 -13.05 -6.88
C TRP A 206 -15.22 -12.73 -5.74
N GLY A 207 -16.05 -13.70 -5.36
CA GLY A 207 -17.24 -13.49 -4.53
C GLY A 207 -17.01 -12.94 -3.11
N GLY A 208 -15.81 -13.05 -2.53
CA GLY A 208 -15.54 -12.61 -1.15
C GLY A 208 -14.84 -11.25 -1.02
N ALA A 209 -14.76 -10.48 -2.10
CA ALA A 209 -14.25 -9.12 -2.10
C ALA A 209 -15.38 -8.09 -2.22
N ASN A 210 -15.12 -6.87 -1.77
CA ASN A 210 -15.98 -5.71 -1.94
C ASN A 210 -15.59 -5.00 -3.24
N TYR A 211 -16.57 -4.65 -4.08
CA TYR A 211 -16.34 -3.86 -5.28
C TYR A 211 -17.29 -2.67 -5.36
N ARG A 212 -16.82 -1.57 -5.96
CA ARG A 212 -17.63 -0.43 -6.34
C ARG A 212 -17.37 -0.04 -7.78
N ILE A 213 -18.43 0.18 -8.55
CA ILE A 213 -18.37 0.88 -9.83
C ILE A 213 -18.56 2.37 -9.57
N VAL A 214 -17.61 3.18 -10.01
CA VAL A 214 -17.73 4.63 -10.07
C VAL A 214 -17.78 5.02 -11.54
N ARG A 215 -18.76 5.85 -11.92
CA ARG A 215 -18.89 6.35 -13.30
C ARG A 215 -18.71 7.87 -13.33
N PRO A 216 -17.48 8.38 -13.50
CA PRO A 216 -17.19 9.82 -13.43
C PRO A 216 -18.02 10.69 -14.40
N THR A 217 -18.55 10.10 -15.47
CA THR A 217 -19.31 10.80 -16.50
C THR A 217 -20.83 10.65 -16.36
N ALA A 218 -21.35 10.09 -15.26
CA ALA A 218 -22.77 9.76 -15.12
C ALA A 218 -23.69 11.00 -15.16
N SER A 219 -23.20 12.16 -14.72
CA SER A 219 -23.93 13.43 -14.74
C SER A 219 -23.75 14.22 -16.04
N LEU A 220 -22.92 13.74 -16.97
CA LEU A 220 -22.66 14.43 -18.24
C LEU A 220 -23.69 14.04 -19.31
N PRO A 221 -24.03 14.96 -20.24
CA PRO A 221 -24.79 14.62 -21.43
C PRO A 221 -24.13 13.48 -22.24
N PRO A 222 -24.89 12.60 -22.92
CA PRO A 222 -24.35 11.39 -23.55
C PRO A 222 -23.16 11.61 -24.50
N ASP A 223 -23.19 12.64 -25.33
CA ASP A 223 -22.08 12.93 -26.26
C ASP A 223 -20.82 13.42 -25.54
N GLN A 224 -21.00 14.22 -24.48
CA GLN A 224 -19.90 14.69 -23.64
C GLN A 224 -19.31 13.53 -22.83
N ALA A 225 -20.17 12.69 -22.26
CA ALA A 225 -19.78 11.48 -21.55
C ALA A 225 -18.96 10.56 -22.47
N LYS A 226 -19.44 10.30 -23.69
CA LYS A 226 -18.73 9.48 -24.68
C LYS A 226 -17.36 10.07 -25.02
N LYS A 227 -17.28 11.38 -25.30
CA LYS A 227 -16.01 12.05 -25.60
C LYS A 227 -15.02 11.95 -24.44
N ALA A 228 -15.49 12.18 -23.21
CA ALA A 228 -14.67 12.07 -22.01
C ALA A 228 -14.19 10.63 -21.77
N VAL A 229 -15.06 9.64 -21.95
CA VAL A 229 -14.69 8.21 -21.84
C VAL A 229 -13.62 7.84 -22.86
N GLU A 230 -13.76 8.23 -24.13
CA GLU A 230 -12.76 7.91 -25.15
C GLU A 230 -11.41 8.57 -24.85
N ALA A 231 -11.42 9.83 -24.38
CA ALA A 231 -10.20 10.54 -24.00
C ALA A 231 -9.52 9.90 -22.78
N ALA A 232 -10.28 9.54 -21.74
CA ALA A 232 -9.75 8.89 -20.55
C ALA A 232 -9.18 7.50 -20.85
N VAL A 233 -9.90 6.70 -21.63
CA VAL A 233 -9.44 5.37 -22.06
C VAL A 233 -8.20 5.49 -22.95
N GLY A 234 -8.19 6.46 -23.88
CA GLY A 234 -7.02 6.74 -24.72
C GLY A 234 -5.79 7.11 -23.91
N TYR A 235 -5.95 7.97 -22.90
CA TYR A 235 -4.88 8.32 -21.97
C TYR A 235 -4.34 7.07 -21.25
N ALA A 236 -5.21 6.27 -20.63
CA ALA A 236 -4.79 5.09 -19.88
C ALA A 236 -4.09 4.04 -20.75
N ILE A 237 -4.58 3.80 -21.98
CA ILE A 237 -3.92 2.93 -22.95
C ILE A 237 -2.52 3.46 -23.32
N GLY A 238 -2.37 4.78 -23.44
CA GLY A 238 -1.08 5.43 -23.66
C GLY A 238 -0.06 5.24 -22.53
N GLN A 239 -0.51 4.84 -21.34
CA GLN A 239 0.37 4.59 -20.19
C GLN A 239 0.86 3.14 -20.09
N LEU A 240 0.37 2.22 -20.93
CA LEU A 240 0.77 0.81 -20.90
C LEU A 240 2.31 0.65 -20.95
N GLY A 241 2.83 -0.20 -20.07
CA GLY A 241 4.26 -0.49 -19.95
C GLY A 241 5.02 0.44 -19.00
N LYS A 242 4.41 1.53 -18.51
CA LYS A 242 5.05 2.40 -17.53
C LYS A 242 5.20 1.71 -16.18
N PRO A 243 6.29 1.95 -15.42
CA PRO A 243 6.51 1.34 -14.12
C PRO A 243 5.40 1.67 -13.11
N TYR A 244 5.32 0.84 -12.08
CA TYR A 244 4.47 1.11 -10.93
C TYR A 244 5.13 2.13 -10.01
N ASP A 245 4.34 3.07 -9.51
CA ASP A 245 4.82 4.05 -8.54
C ASP A 245 4.71 3.49 -7.11
N LEU A 246 5.85 3.08 -6.55
CA LEU A 246 5.96 2.59 -5.17
C LEU A 246 6.12 3.73 -4.16
N ALA A 247 6.29 4.98 -4.61
CA ALA A 247 6.33 6.16 -3.77
C ALA A 247 4.94 6.79 -3.53
N PHE A 248 3.94 6.38 -4.32
CA PHE A 248 2.53 6.79 -4.25
C PHE A 248 2.28 8.29 -4.47
N THR A 249 3.13 8.97 -5.25
CA THR A 249 3.21 10.42 -5.37
C THR A 249 3.09 10.91 -6.80
N ASP A 250 2.29 11.97 -7.02
CA ASP A 250 2.19 12.67 -8.32
C ASP A 250 3.44 13.53 -8.65
N ALA A 251 4.55 13.35 -7.93
CA ALA A 251 5.74 14.20 -8.07
C ALA A 251 6.56 13.89 -9.33
N ASP A 252 6.45 12.68 -9.88
CA ASP A 252 7.16 12.24 -11.09
C ASP A 252 6.34 12.44 -12.38
N GLY A 253 5.10 12.94 -12.26
CA GLY A 253 4.18 13.19 -13.38
C GLY A 253 3.71 11.89 -14.01
N ASP A 254 3.92 11.72 -15.32
CA ASP A 254 3.48 10.51 -16.04
C ASP A 254 4.61 9.48 -16.20
N ARG A 255 5.60 9.43 -15.30
CA ARG A 255 6.73 8.48 -15.44
C ARG A 255 6.42 7.11 -14.88
N SER A 256 5.71 7.06 -13.77
CA SER A 256 5.17 5.85 -13.16
C SER A 256 3.76 6.12 -12.66
N PHE A 257 3.02 5.06 -12.33
CA PHE A 257 1.65 5.20 -11.85
C PHE A 257 1.36 4.18 -10.75
N TYR A 258 0.62 4.58 -9.73
CA TYR A 258 -0.13 3.63 -8.90
C TYR A 258 -1.61 3.60 -9.32
N CYS A 259 -2.33 2.59 -8.82
CA CYS A 259 -3.65 2.20 -9.36
C CYS A 259 -4.67 3.34 -9.42
N SER A 260 -4.82 4.10 -8.33
CA SER A 260 -5.81 5.18 -8.22
C SER A 260 -5.38 6.50 -8.81
N GLU A 261 -4.08 6.76 -8.89
CA GLU A 261 -3.54 7.89 -9.65
C GLU A 261 -3.83 7.73 -11.14
N LEU A 262 -3.54 6.55 -11.72
CA LEU A 262 -3.82 6.29 -13.13
C LEU A 262 -5.29 6.53 -13.47
N ALA A 263 -6.20 6.01 -12.64
CA ALA A 263 -7.64 6.17 -12.84
C ALA A 263 -8.08 7.64 -12.73
N LEU A 264 -7.54 8.40 -11.77
CA LEU A 264 -7.82 9.83 -11.63
C LEU A 264 -7.27 10.63 -12.83
N LYS A 265 -5.99 10.45 -13.17
CA LYS A 265 -5.31 11.18 -14.25
C LYS A 265 -5.93 10.90 -15.61
N ALA A 266 -6.41 9.68 -15.85
CA ALA A 266 -7.15 9.36 -17.07
C ALA A 266 -8.31 10.34 -17.29
N TYR A 267 -9.07 10.65 -16.25
CA TYR A 267 -10.18 11.59 -16.37
C TYR A 267 -9.79 13.07 -16.19
N ARG A 268 -8.95 13.37 -15.21
CA ARG A 268 -8.50 14.73 -14.90
C ARG A 268 -7.70 15.32 -16.06
N ASP A 269 -6.67 14.59 -16.50
CA ASP A 269 -5.67 15.06 -17.46
C ASP A 269 -6.01 14.56 -18.87
N GLY A 270 -6.40 13.30 -19.00
CA GLY A 270 -6.78 12.71 -20.30
C GLY A 270 -8.08 13.28 -20.86
N ALA A 271 -9.14 13.34 -20.05
CA ALA A 271 -10.44 13.85 -20.48
C ALA A 271 -10.69 15.33 -20.16
N GLY A 272 -9.78 15.99 -19.43
CA GLY A 272 -9.90 17.39 -19.03
C GLY A 272 -11.00 17.65 -17.99
N LEU A 273 -11.44 16.63 -17.25
CA LEU A 273 -12.46 16.78 -16.21
C LEU A 273 -11.83 17.24 -14.89
N THR A 274 -11.31 18.47 -14.85
CA THR A 274 -10.59 19.03 -13.70
C THR A 274 -11.44 19.26 -12.46
N ASN A 275 -12.77 19.21 -12.60
CA ASN A 275 -13.72 19.37 -11.49
C ASN A 275 -13.96 18.04 -10.73
N LEU A 276 -13.36 16.94 -11.16
CA LEU A 276 -13.36 15.68 -10.42
C LEU A 276 -12.45 15.80 -9.21
N LEU A 277 -13.05 16.07 -8.06
CA LEU A 277 -12.35 16.22 -6.79
C LEU A 277 -12.39 14.90 -6.03
N PRO A 278 -11.25 14.21 -5.83
CA PRO A 278 -11.22 13.05 -4.95
C PRO A 278 -11.68 13.45 -3.54
N ALA A 279 -12.46 12.59 -2.88
CA ALA A 279 -13.01 12.87 -1.55
C ALA A 279 -11.93 12.69 -0.47
N LYS A 280 -11.00 13.65 -0.42
CA LYS A 280 -9.90 13.73 0.55
C LYS A 280 -10.42 13.78 1.99
N SER A 281 -9.74 13.09 2.90
CA SER A 281 -10.01 13.17 4.34
C SER A 281 -8.70 13.47 5.06
N PRO A 282 -8.62 14.59 5.81
CA PRO A 282 -7.46 14.89 6.64
C PRO A 282 -7.08 13.77 7.61
N GLU A 283 -8.07 13.05 8.16
CA GLU A 283 -7.89 11.95 9.10
C GLU A 283 -7.38 10.68 8.43
N ARG A 284 -7.81 10.44 7.18
CA ARG A 284 -7.36 9.32 6.36
C ARG A 284 -5.93 9.53 5.88
N ASP A 285 -5.65 10.72 5.34
CA ASP A 285 -4.37 11.03 4.73
C ASP A 285 -3.28 11.27 5.77
N GLN A 286 -3.65 11.49 7.05
CA GLN A 286 -2.73 11.80 8.15
C GLN A 286 -1.54 10.83 8.24
N LEU A 287 -1.76 9.53 8.06
CA LEU A 287 -0.70 8.53 8.15
C LEU A 287 0.23 8.56 6.92
N VAL A 288 -0.34 8.74 5.73
CA VAL A 288 0.42 8.89 4.47
C VAL A 288 1.25 10.18 4.48
N VAL A 289 0.65 11.32 4.87
CA VAL A 289 1.34 12.60 5.06
C VAL A 289 2.48 12.46 6.07
N SER A 290 2.22 11.76 7.17
CA SER A 290 3.24 11.51 8.18
C SER A 290 4.40 10.71 7.58
N LEU A 291 4.10 9.63 6.84
CA LEU A 291 5.09 8.78 6.17
C LEU A 291 5.94 9.58 5.18
N TRP A 292 5.33 10.41 4.37
CA TRP A 292 6.04 11.23 3.39
C TRP A 292 6.91 12.29 4.02
N ALA A 293 6.43 12.97 5.08
CA ALA A 293 7.26 13.91 5.81
C ALA A 293 8.55 13.27 6.35
N VAL A 294 8.54 11.97 6.63
CA VAL A 294 9.73 11.20 7.04
C VAL A 294 10.64 10.91 5.86
N ILE A 295 10.07 10.41 4.75
CA ILE A 295 10.80 10.15 3.51
C ILE A 295 11.47 11.44 3.02
N ASP A 296 10.75 12.55 3.03
CA ASP A 296 11.25 13.87 2.62
C ASP A 296 12.34 14.38 3.55
N GLY A 297 12.16 14.18 4.86
CA GLY A 297 13.18 14.52 5.87
C GLY A 297 14.47 13.70 5.71
N LEU A 298 14.39 12.47 5.23
CA LEU A 298 15.56 11.66 4.88
C LEU A 298 16.29 12.23 3.66
N GLY A 299 15.54 12.81 2.72
CA GLY A 299 16.06 13.36 1.47
C GLY A 299 16.80 12.30 0.65
N PRO A 300 16.13 11.21 0.23
CA PRO A 300 16.73 10.17 -0.61
C PRO A 300 17.17 10.75 -1.95
N THR A 301 18.30 10.30 -2.47
CA THR A 301 18.76 10.67 -3.82
C THR A 301 17.87 10.12 -4.92
N ASP A 302 17.23 8.98 -4.66
CA ASP A 302 16.25 8.33 -5.53
C ASP A 302 15.15 7.71 -4.65
N ARG A 303 13.98 8.34 -4.63
CA ARG A 303 12.84 7.88 -3.81
C ARG A 303 12.29 6.55 -4.33
N HIS A 304 12.21 6.39 -5.65
CA HIS A 304 11.63 5.20 -6.27
C HIS A 304 12.48 3.96 -5.98
N ALA A 305 13.78 4.02 -6.28
CA ALA A 305 14.70 2.91 -6.02
C ALA A 305 14.79 2.55 -4.53
N MET A 306 14.69 3.55 -3.64
CA MET A 306 14.65 3.31 -2.19
C MET A 306 13.39 2.52 -1.78
N MET A 307 12.21 2.93 -2.26
CA MET A 307 10.94 2.28 -1.94
C MET A 307 10.84 0.88 -2.54
N ASP A 308 11.32 0.71 -3.77
CA ASP A 308 11.41 -0.59 -4.45
C ASP A 308 12.29 -1.59 -3.68
N GLY A 309 13.54 -1.22 -3.41
CA GLY A 309 14.45 -2.07 -2.64
C GLY A 309 13.96 -2.33 -1.21
N LEU A 310 13.21 -1.39 -0.63
CA LEU A 310 12.59 -1.56 0.68
C LEU A 310 11.53 -2.66 0.62
N LEU A 311 10.59 -2.59 -0.32
CA LEU A 311 9.54 -3.60 -0.44
C LEU A 311 10.11 -4.99 -0.73
N HIS A 312 11.09 -5.10 -1.62
CA HIS A 312 11.78 -6.35 -1.91
C HIS A 312 12.50 -6.95 -0.69
N THR A 313 13.24 -6.12 0.06
CA THR A 313 13.91 -6.57 1.28
C THR A 313 12.92 -7.13 2.28
N VAL A 314 11.71 -6.60 2.27
CA VAL A 314 10.75 -6.82 3.35
C VAL A 314 9.92 -8.02 3.07
N LYS A 315 9.56 -8.23 1.80
CA LYS A 315 9.12 -9.53 1.32
C LYS A 315 10.06 -10.63 1.81
N ARG A 316 11.35 -10.52 1.51
CA ARG A 316 12.36 -11.49 1.95
C ARG A 316 12.39 -11.69 3.47
N VAL A 317 12.32 -10.62 4.27
CA VAL A 317 12.36 -10.70 5.74
C VAL A 317 11.07 -11.33 6.29
N SER A 318 9.91 -10.99 5.75
CA SER A 318 8.62 -11.53 6.19
C SER A 318 8.42 -13.00 5.78
N GLU A 319 9.01 -13.43 4.67
CA GLU A 319 9.00 -14.82 4.21
C GLU A 319 9.93 -15.73 5.02
N SER A 320 10.98 -15.16 5.64
CA SER A 320 11.87 -15.93 6.51
C SER A 320 11.18 -16.32 7.84
N LYS A 321 11.34 -17.58 8.25
CA LYS A 321 10.76 -18.13 9.49
C LYS A 321 11.88 -18.69 10.39
N PRO A 322 12.26 -18.00 11.49
CA PRO A 322 11.75 -16.71 11.97
C PRO A 322 12.20 -15.53 11.09
N PRO A 323 11.54 -14.35 11.17
CA PRO A 323 11.92 -13.18 10.40
C PRO A 323 13.37 -12.75 10.64
N ASP A 324 14.13 -12.59 9.55
CA ASP A 324 15.52 -12.15 9.58
C ASP A 324 15.61 -10.62 9.70
N TRP A 325 15.39 -10.14 10.91
CA TRP A 325 15.57 -8.73 11.24
C TRP A 325 17.00 -8.23 11.02
N GLY A 326 18.00 -9.12 10.99
CA GLY A 326 19.40 -8.73 10.72
C GLY A 326 19.57 -8.25 9.28
N THR A 327 18.90 -8.92 8.34
CA THR A 327 18.84 -8.49 6.94
C THR A 327 18.15 -7.13 6.80
N LEU A 328 17.06 -6.89 7.52
CA LEU A 328 16.39 -5.58 7.49
C LEU A 328 17.29 -4.47 8.04
N ASP A 329 17.93 -4.70 9.18
CA ASP A 329 18.83 -3.73 9.81
C ASP A 329 19.99 -3.39 8.87
N ALA A 330 20.59 -4.42 8.24
CA ALA A 330 21.68 -4.24 7.29
C ALA A 330 21.23 -3.43 6.07
N TYR A 331 20.09 -3.75 5.46
CA TYR A 331 19.56 -3.01 4.32
C TYR A 331 19.33 -1.52 4.67
N VAL A 332 18.67 -1.24 5.80
CA VAL A 332 18.41 0.14 6.23
C VAL A 332 19.72 0.91 6.43
N ILE A 333 20.72 0.30 7.08
CA ILE A 333 21.95 1.00 7.49
C ILE A 333 22.99 1.08 6.38
N ASP A 334 23.10 0.05 5.56
CA ASP A 334 24.14 -0.06 4.54
C ASP A 334 23.67 0.40 3.15
N GLU A 335 22.37 0.30 2.84
CA GLU A 335 21.82 0.62 1.51
C GLU A 335 20.95 1.88 1.51
N VAL A 336 20.00 2.00 2.45
CA VAL A 336 19.03 3.11 2.44
C VAL A 336 19.64 4.39 2.97
N LEU A 337 20.05 4.40 4.23
CA LEU A 337 20.50 5.62 4.91
C LEU A 337 21.73 6.28 4.25
N PRO A 338 22.69 5.55 3.67
CA PRO A 338 23.80 6.17 2.95
C PRO A 338 23.38 6.92 1.68
N LYS A 339 22.23 6.57 1.08
CA LYS A 339 21.63 7.25 -0.09
C LYS A 339 20.69 8.38 0.32
N CYS A 340 20.57 8.67 1.61
CA CYS A 340 19.76 9.75 2.15
C CYS A 340 20.66 10.92 2.54
N SER A 341 20.45 12.11 1.96
CA SER A 341 21.27 13.30 2.21
C SER A 341 21.39 13.67 3.69
N ALA A 342 20.35 13.36 4.48
CA ALA A 342 20.31 13.60 5.90
C ALA A 342 21.14 12.60 6.74
N ALA A 343 21.53 11.45 6.18
CA ALA A 343 22.27 10.38 6.87
C ALA A 343 23.60 9.98 6.20
N ALA A 344 23.84 10.34 4.94
CA ALA A 344 25.02 9.96 4.15
C ALA A 344 26.35 10.28 4.86
N GLY A 345 26.52 11.53 5.31
CA GLY A 345 27.76 11.95 6.01
C GLY A 345 27.97 11.27 7.37
N LEU A 346 26.92 10.70 7.94
CA LEU A 346 26.94 10.11 9.27
C LEU A 346 27.29 8.63 9.24
N LEU A 347 26.87 7.95 8.17
CA LEU A 347 27.19 6.55 7.90
C LEU A 347 28.34 6.40 6.88
N ALA A 348 29.11 7.46 6.68
CA ALA A 348 30.22 7.49 5.73
C ALA A 348 31.34 6.49 6.07
N THR A 349 31.52 6.14 7.35
CA THR A 349 32.59 5.24 7.79
C THR A 349 32.07 3.86 8.23
N PRO A 350 32.84 2.78 8.02
CA PRO A 350 32.47 1.45 8.53
C PRO A 350 32.28 1.41 10.05
N ALA A 351 33.02 2.23 10.80
CA ALA A 351 32.88 2.34 12.25
C ALA A 351 31.51 2.91 12.65
N ASN A 352 31.05 3.97 11.98
CA ASN A 352 29.74 4.56 12.25
C ASN A 352 28.60 3.62 11.86
N ARG A 353 28.74 2.86 10.76
CA ARG A 353 27.76 1.83 10.36
C ARG A 353 27.67 0.69 11.38
N ARG A 354 28.81 0.21 11.90
CA ARG A 354 28.83 -0.78 13.00
C ARG A 354 28.14 -0.25 14.27
N ALA A 355 28.43 1.00 14.65
CA ALA A 355 27.79 1.63 15.80
C ALA A 355 26.26 1.79 15.60
N ALA A 356 25.81 2.11 14.38
CA ALA A 356 24.39 2.13 14.01
C ALA A 356 23.73 0.76 14.16
N LYS A 357 24.36 -0.30 13.65
CA LYS A 357 23.87 -1.67 13.75
C LYS A 357 23.70 -2.12 15.19
N GLU A 358 24.70 -1.86 16.05
CA GLU A 358 24.61 -2.24 17.47
C GLU A 358 23.48 -1.52 18.21
N VAL A 359 23.20 -0.26 17.85
CA VAL A 359 22.06 0.46 18.44
C VAL A 359 20.73 -0.09 17.96
N VAL A 360 20.58 -0.31 16.67
CA VAL A 360 19.35 -0.87 16.09
C VAL A 360 19.08 -2.24 16.70
N LYS A 361 20.12 -3.07 16.81
CA LYS A 361 20.07 -4.37 17.48
C LYS A 361 19.68 -4.26 18.96
N ALA A 362 20.30 -3.36 19.72
CA ALA A 362 19.97 -3.15 21.14
C ALA A 362 18.53 -2.66 21.34
N ILE A 363 18.03 -1.82 20.43
CA ILE A 363 16.63 -1.37 20.43
C ILE A 363 15.71 -2.54 20.13
N ARG A 364 15.97 -3.28 19.05
CA ARG A 364 15.17 -4.44 18.63
C ARG A 364 15.05 -5.50 19.74
N GLU A 365 16.17 -5.81 20.37
CA GLU A 365 16.27 -6.80 21.45
C GLU A 365 15.77 -6.30 22.80
N GLY A 366 15.29 -5.04 22.90
CA GLY A 366 14.78 -4.48 24.15
C GLY A 366 15.84 -4.12 25.19
N ARG A 367 17.12 -4.19 24.82
CA ARG A 367 18.26 -3.84 25.70
C ARG A 367 18.48 -2.33 25.81
N ALA A 368 17.88 -1.54 24.92
CA ALA A 368 18.09 -0.09 24.86
C ALA A 368 17.27 0.71 25.89
N PHE A 369 16.14 0.18 26.38
CA PHE A 369 15.12 0.95 27.12
C PHE A 369 14.66 0.27 28.42
N THR A 370 15.57 -0.40 29.12
CA THR A 370 15.23 -1.24 30.27
C THR A 370 14.67 -0.45 31.46
N ARG A 371 15.14 0.78 31.71
CA ARG A 371 14.57 1.63 32.78
C ARG A 371 13.21 2.17 32.39
N PHE A 372 13.02 2.56 31.13
CA PHE A 372 11.72 2.98 30.63
C PHE A 372 10.71 1.82 30.71
N GLN A 373 11.09 0.60 30.32
CA GLN A 373 10.22 -0.59 30.45
C GLN A 373 9.74 -0.79 31.89
N ALA A 374 10.64 -0.68 32.87
CA ALA A 374 10.28 -0.81 34.28
C ALA A 374 9.31 0.31 34.71
N ALA A 375 9.61 1.56 34.36
CA ALA A 375 8.74 2.70 34.69
C ALA A 375 7.38 2.65 33.99
N ASP A 376 7.33 2.13 32.76
CA ASP A 376 6.11 1.93 32.00
C ASP A 376 5.24 0.82 32.59
N ALA A 377 5.83 -0.32 32.94
CA ALA A 377 5.12 -1.41 33.62
C ALA A 377 4.51 -0.95 34.95
N GLU A 378 5.22 -0.13 35.73
CA GLU A 378 4.69 0.49 36.94
C GLU A 378 3.50 1.42 36.66
N TYR A 379 3.61 2.26 35.61
CA TYR A 379 2.54 3.16 35.21
C TYR A 379 1.28 2.38 34.79
N GLN A 380 1.43 1.37 33.93
CA GLN A 380 0.32 0.54 33.44
C GLN A 380 -0.36 -0.20 34.61
N LYS A 381 0.43 -0.75 35.54
CA LYS A 381 -0.11 -1.38 36.76
C LYS A 381 -0.89 -0.39 37.63
N ALA A 382 -0.40 0.85 37.75
CA ALA A 382 -1.10 1.89 38.50
C ALA A 382 -2.39 2.37 37.80
N GLU A 383 -2.37 2.46 36.47
CA GLU A 383 -3.53 2.82 35.65
C GLU A 383 -4.62 1.74 35.73
N ALA A 384 -4.28 0.47 35.51
CA ALA A 384 -5.19 -0.65 35.63
C ALA A 384 -5.80 -0.80 37.04
N ALA A 385 -5.05 -0.38 38.07
CA ALA A 385 -5.53 -0.35 39.45
C ALA A 385 -6.36 0.91 39.79
N GLY A 386 -6.70 1.77 38.82
CA GLY A 386 -7.49 2.98 39.04
C GLY A 386 -6.78 4.05 39.89
N ARG A 387 -5.45 4.01 40.01
CA ARG A 387 -4.72 4.94 40.91
C ARG A 387 -4.67 6.39 40.41
N PHE A 388 -5.08 6.62 39.16
CA PHE A 388 -5.10 7.93 38.50
C PHE A 388 -6.51 8.52 38.39
N THR A 389 -7.57 7.78 38.74
CA THR A 389 -8.92 8.32 38.79
C THR A 389 -9.11 9.13 40.07
N ASP A 390 -9.65 10.34 39.91
CA ASP A 390 -10.11 11.13 41.06
C ASP A 390 -11.39 10.48 41.61
N HIS A 391 -11.45 10.26 42.92
CA HIS A 391 -12.69 9.98 43.61
C HIS A 391 -13.33 11.29 44.08
N TRP A 392 -14.61 11.27 44.43
CA TRP A 392 -15.37 12.45 44.87
C TRP A 392 -14.71 13.22 46.05
N TYR A 393 -13.83 12.58 46.82
CA TYR A 393 -13.09 13.18 47.95
C TYR A 393 -11.61 13.49 47.65
N THR A 394 -11.15 13.29 46.40
CA THR A 394 -9.74 13.45 46.00
C THR A 394 -9.61 14.30 44.73
N PHE A 395 -10.24 15.47 44.74
CA PHE A 395 -10.17 16.41 43.61
C PHE A 395 -8.71 16.73 43.22
N GLY A 396 -8.30 16.32 42.02
CA GLY A 396 -7.01 16.66 41.41
C GLY A 396 -5.81 15.81 41.82
N THR A 397 -5.92 14.94 42.83
CA THR A 397 -4.77 14.12 43.28
C THR A 397 -4.45 12.98 42.32
N GLY A 398 -5.45 12.42 41.63
CA GLY A 398 -5.28 11.41 40.58
C GLY A 398 -4.56 11.99 39.38
N LYS A 399 -4.92 13.20 38.94
CA LYS A 399 -4.20 13.93 37.88
C LYS A 399 -2.75 14.24 38.27
N ALA A 400 -2.50 14.68 39.50
CA ALA A 400 -1.13 14.94 39.98
C ALA A 400 -0.28 13.66 40.03
N ARG A 401 -0.86 12.53 40.50
CA ARG A 401 -0.20 11.21 40.48
C ARG A 401 0.10 10.73 39.06
N GLN A 402 -0.85 10.93 38.13
CA GLN A 402 -0.63 10.60 36.72
C GLN A 402 0.52 11.42 36.13
N ALA A 403 0.55 12.74 36.40
CA ALA A 403 1.64 13.61 35.95
C ALA A 403 3.00 13.20 36.52
N GLY A 404 3.07 12.88 37.83
CA GLY A 404 4.29 12.39 38.48
C GLY A 404 4.79 11.05 37.89
N ALA A 405 3.88 10.11 37.63
CA ALA A 405 4.22 8.82 37.02
C ALA A 405 4.68 8.99 35.55
N GLN A 406 4.06 9.90 34.79
CA GLN A 406 4.53 10.27 33.45
C GLN A 406 5.93 10.91 33.49
N ALA A 407 6.20 11.83 34.43
CA ALA A 407 7.52 12.43 34.59
C ALA A 407 8.60 11.37 34.92
N LYS A 408 8.28 10.37 35.76
CA LYS A 408 9.17 9.24 36.07
C LYS A 408 9.50 8.41 34.81
N ARG A 409 8.51 8.12 33.96
CA ARG A 409 8.74 7.44 32.65
C ARG A 409 9.67 8.25 31.76
N LEU A 410 9.47 9.57 31.67
CA LEU A 410 10.32 10.46 30.86
C LEU A 410 11.75 10.54 31.37
N TRP A 411 11.94 10.60 32.69
CA TRP A 411 13.26 10.57 33.30
C TRP A 411 13.99 9.27 33.01
N ALA A 412 13.31 8.13 33.17
CA ALA A 412 13.86 6.81 32.87
C ALA A 412 14.27 6.68 31.39
N LEU A 413 13.44 7.18 30.47
CA LEU A 413 13.78 7.27 29.05
C LEU A 413 15.04 8.13 28.82
N GLY A 414 15.15 9.27 29.50
CA GLY A 414 16.33 10.14 29.43
C GLY A 414 17.63 9.42 29.84
N GLN A 415 17.57 8.61 30.90
CA GLN A 415 18.69 7.81 31.40
C GLN A 415 19.09 6.68 30.45
N ASP A 416 18.12 5.98 29.88
CA ASP A 416 18.33 4.90 28.90
C ASP A 416 18.95 5.41 27.62
N LEU A 417 18.43 6.53 27.10
CA LEU A 417 19.05 7.23 25.99
C LEU A 417 20.50 7.56 26.35
N TRP A 418 20.79 8.10 27.53
CA TRP A 418 22.16 8.46 27.88
C TRP A 418 23.12 7.25 27.97
N ALA A 419 22.65 6.09 28.45
CA ALA A 419 23.43 4.86 28.47
C ALA A 419 23.81 4.39 27.05
N VAL A 420 22.86 4.38 26.12
CA VAL A 420 23.09 4.04 24.70
C VAL A 420 23.99 5.07 24.00
N LYS A 421 24.19 6.27 24.56
CA LYS A 421 25.17 7.25 24.04
C LYS A 421 26.60 6.82 24.30
N ARG A 422 26.86 6.42 25.55
CA ARG A 422 28.22 6.11 25.99
C ARG A 422 28.79 4.89 25.26
N SER A 423 27.93 4.00 24.79
CA SER A 423 28.33 2.78 24.08
C SER A 423 28.66 2.96 22.59
N THR A 424 28.39 4.11 21.95
CA THR A 424 28.41 4.22 20.48
C THR A 424 29.43 5.18 19.86
N GLY A 425 30.08 6.04 20.64
CA GLY A 425 31.23 6.84 20.18
C GLY A 425 30.97 7.97 19.17
N LEU A 426 29.73 8.27 18.78
CA LEU A 426 29.41 9.32 17.78
C LEU A 426 29.67 10.76 18.26
N SER A 427 30.12 11.62 17.33
CA SER A 427 30.39 13.04 17.59
C SER A 427 29.11 13.88 17.74
N LEU A 428 29.19 15.00 18.48
CA LEU A 428 28.04 15.87 18.81
C LEU A 428 27.42 16.58 17.58
N PRO A 429 28.20 17.14 16.64
CA PRO A 429 27.65 17.83 15.45
C PRO A 429 26.97 16.88 14.47
N SER A 430 27.57 15.70 14.27
CA SER A 430 27.00 14.60 13.49
C SER A 430 25.67 14.13 14.07
N ALA A 431 25.61 13.99 15.40
CA ALA A 431 24.36 13.70 16.10
C ALA A 431 23.33 14.83 15.99
N PHE A 432 23.69 16.09 15.73
CA PHE A 432 22.78 17.24 15.63
C PHE A 432 22.20 17.45 14.21
N GLY A 433 22.99 17.25 13.15
CA GLY A 433 22.51 17.37 11.77
C GLY A 433 21.44 16.31 11.41
N LEU A 434 21.65 15.08 11.85
CA LEU A 434 20.71 13.95 11.75
C LEU A 434 19.33 14.27 12.38
N VAL A 435 19.43 14.97 13.50
CA VAL A 435 18.38 15.30 14.44
C VAL A 435 17.44 16.35 13.89
N CYS A 436 17.99 17.37 13.27
CA CYS A 436 17.20 18.44 12.68
C CYS A 436 16.56 18.01 11.34
N ARG A 437 17.22 17.14 10.56
CA ARG A 437 16.79 16.80 9.19
C ARG A 437 15.91 15.56 9.11
N VAL A 438 16.27 14.47 9.76
CA VAL A 438 15.48 13.23 9.73
C VAL A 438 14.53 13.16 10.91
N PHE A 439 15.03 13.50 12.11
CA PHE A 439 14.24 13.27 13.30
C PHE A 439 13.20 14.35 13.52
N LEU A 440 13.44 15.63 13.27
CA LEU A 440 12.43 16.66 13.54
C LEU A 440 11.11 16.45 12.76
N PRO A 441 11.11 16.09 11.46
CA PRO A 441 9.89 15.70 10.73
C PRO A 441 9.24 14.44 11.30
N PHE A 442 10.03 13.39 11.55
CA PHE A 442 9.56 12.15 12.15
C PHE A 442 8.97 12.35 13.56
N TYR A 443 9.65 13.14 14.38
CA TYR A 443 9.32 13.49 15.76
C TYR A 443 8.02 14.25 15.87
N ARG A 444 7.77 15.18 14.94
CA ARG A 444 6.49 15.88 14.87
C ARG A 444 5.30 14.95 14.60
N ASN A 445 5.54 13.81 13.94
CA ASN A 445 4.52 12.85 13.50
C ASN A 445 4.57 11.51 14.27
N LEU A 446 5.44 11.42 15.26
CA LEU A 446 5.77 10.18 15.94
C LEU A 446 4.60 9.56 16.70
N GLY A 447 3.71 10.40 17.25
CA GLY A 447 2.48 9.94 17.89
C GLY A 447 1.49 9.31 16.90
N THR A 448 1.47 9.78 15.65
CA THR A 448 0.64 9.20 14.58
C THR A 448 1.13 7.80 14.22
N PHE A 449 2.45 7.63 14.04
CA PHE A 449 3.03 6.30 13.79
C PHE A 449 2.90 5.36 14.98
N ALA A 450 3.06 5.89 16.21
CA ALA A 450 2.93 5.08 17.42
C ALA A 450 1.53 4.49 17.55
N GLY A 451 0.50 5.31 17.35
CA GLY A 451 -0.88 4.86 17.33
C GLY A 451 -1.15 3.83 16.23
N ALA A 452 -0.68 4.08 15.01
CA ALA A 452 -0.85 3.16 13.89
C ALA A 452 -0.14 1.82 14.13
N ALA A 453 1.11 1.81 14.56
CA ALA A 453 1.86 0.57 14.82
C ALA A 453 1.31 -0.20 16.03
N ASN A 454 0.81 0.48 17.06
CA ASN A 454 0.13 -0.18 18.19
C ASN A 454 -1.19 -0.82 17.76
N GLN A 455 -1.99 -0.11 16.94
CA GLN A 455 -3.20 -0.66 16.34
C GLN A 455 -2.88 -1.90 15.50
N ALA A 456 -1.91 -1.79 14.59
CA ALA A 456 -1.45 -2.89 13.74
C ALA A 456 -0.92 -4.08 14.57
N GLY A 457 -0.17 -3.83 15.65
CA GLY A 457 0.29 -4.88 16.58
C GLY A 457 -0.86 -5.55 17.34
N SER A 458 -1.84 -4.77 17.81
CA SER A 458 -3.02 -5.29 18.51
C SER A 458 -3.94 -6.13 17.62
N GLN A 459 -3.99 -5.81 16.33
CA GLN A 459 -4.75 -6.55 15.31
C GLN A 459 -3.97 -7.76 14.75
N GLY A 460 -2.77 -8.03 15.27
CA GLY A 460 -1.92 -9.12 14.82
C GLY A 460 -1.38 -8.95 13.41
N LEU A 461 -1.39 -7.72 12.88
CA LEU A 461 -0.82 -7.41 11.57
C LEU A 461 0.69 -7.64 11.63
N ILE A 462 1.34 -7.13 12.68
CA ILE A 462 2.79 -7.06 12.78
C ILE A 462 3.30 -7.75 14.05
N ALA A 463 4.21 -8.72 13.91
CA ALA A 463 4.97 -9.26 15.02
C ALA A 463 6.13 -8.33 15.40
N LEU A 464 5.83 -7.27 16.16
CA LEU A 464 6.83 -6.30 16.59
C LEU A 464 7.80 -6.90 17.63
N PRO A 465 9.12 -6.79 17.44
CA PRO A 465 10.09 -7.14 18.48
C PRO A 465 9.80 -6.40 19.78
N ALA A 466 10.04 -7.05 20.93
CA ALA A 466 9.69 -6.50 22.24
C ALA A 466 10.24 -5.08 22.48
N GLY A 467 11.50 -4.84 22.09
CA GLY A 467 12.08 -3.51 22.25
C GLY A 467 11.55 -2.45 21.30
N VAL A 468 11.05 -2.84 20.12
CA VAL A 468 10.34 -1.94 19.19
C VAL A 468 9.01 -1.50 19.80
N ARG A 469 8.25 -2.42 20.42
CA ARG A 469 7.01 -2.11 21.16
C ARG A 469 7.26 -1.15 22.31
N THR A 470 8.31 -1.38 23.08
CA THR A 470 8.71 -0.47 24.17
C THR A 470 8.97 0.94 23.67
N ALA A 471 9.65 1.06 22.53
CA ALA A 471 10.01 2.36 22.00
C ALA A 471 8.81 3.11 21.41
N LEU A 472 7.84 2.38 20.84
CA LEU A 472 6.53 2.91 20.47
C LEU A 472 5.76 3.43 21.68
N ALA A 473 5.68 2.64 22.75
CA ALA A 473 5.05 3.04 24.01
C ALA A 473 5.72 4.29 24.62
N ALA A 474 7.05 4.39 24.56
CA ALA A 474 7.79 5.59 24.97
C ALA A 474 7.39 6.82 24.16
N THR A 475 7.18 6.63 22.87
CA THR A 475 6.78 7.71 21.98
C THR A 475 5.34 8.15 22.22
N GLU A 476 4.43 7.21 22.41
CA GLU A 476 3.03 7.52 22.74
C GLU A 476 2.90 8.23 24.10
N ALA A 477 3.73 7.85 25.08
CA ALA A 477 3.80 8.53 26.36
C ALA A 477 4.23 9.99 26.21
N LEU A 478 5.28 10.22 25.42
CA LEU A 478 5.78 11.55 25.11
C LEU A 478 4.73 12.40 24.36
N ALA A 479 4.00 11.80 23.40
CA ALA A 479 2.92 12.47 22.66
C ALA A 479 1.73 12.83 23.57
N THR A 480 1.34 11.90 24.45
CA THR A 480 0.29 12.14 25.45
C THR A 480 0.66 13.29 26.38
N VAL A 481 1.91 13.35 26.85
CA VAL A 481 2.38 14.44 27.69
C VAL A 481 2.28 15.77 26.93
N ARG A 482 2.72 15.83 25.67
CA ARG A 482 2.58 17.03 24.84
C ARG A 482 1.14 17.50 24.75
N GLU A 483 0.22 16.61 24.36
CA GLU A 483 -1.21 16.96 24.21
C GLU A 483 -1.81 17.48 25.53
N LYS A 484 -1.49 16.83 26.65
CA LYS A 484 -2.01 17.21 27.98
C LYS A 484 -1.35 18.45 28.59
N THR A 485 -0.22 18.91 28.08
CA THR A 485 0.53 20.07 28.63
C THR A 485 0.66 21.23 27.66
N ALA A 486 0.17 21.09 26.42
CA ALA A 486 0.20 22.12 25.38
C ALA A 486 -0.48 23.44 25.79
N TRP A 487 -1.45 23.39 26.71
CA TRP A 487 -2.18 24.56 27.20
C TRP A 487 -1.43 25.36 28.28
N ILE A 488 -0.31 24.86 28.81
CA ILE A 488 0.44 25.52 29.89
C ILE A 488 1.43 26.53 29.28
N PRO A 489 1.24 27.86 29.47
CA PRO A 489 2.01 28.89 28.74
C PRO A 489 3.53 28.83 28.97
N LEU A 490 3.96 28.51 30.20
CA LEU A 490 5.37 28.39 30.59
C LEU A 490 6.06 27.12 30.05
N LEU A 491 5.28 26.09 29.74
CA LEU A 491 5.80 24.83 29.19
C LEU A 491 5.59 24.74 27.67
N GLY A 492 4.78 25.62 27.07
CA GLY A 492 4.42 25.61 25.65
C GLY A 492 5.62 25.57 24.70
N SER A 493 6.72 26.27 25.02
CA SER A 493 7.96 26.26 24.22
C SER A 493 8.76 24.96 24.34
N VAL A 494 8.68 24.27 25.49
CA VAL A 494 9.36 22.99 25.75
C VAL A 494 8.51 21.81 25.29
N THR A 495 7.19 21.91 25.35
CA THR A 495 6.25 20.87 24.90
C THR A 495 6.15 20.80 23.38
N GLN A 496 6.44 21.90 22.67
CA GLN A 496 6.69 21.88 21.22
C GLN A 496 7.93 21.05 20.83
N LEU A 497 8.86 20.85 21.78
CA LEU A 497 10.00 19.94 21.64
C LEU A 497 9.66 18.52 22.09
N LEU A 498 8.39 18.15 22.28
CA LEU A 498 7.92 16.77 22.48
C LEU A 498 7.28 16.24 21.18
N PRO A 499 7.29 14.91 20.93
CA PRO A 499 6.63 14.36 19.76
C PRO A 499 5.13 14.61 19.84
N GLY A 500 4.46 14.69 18.70
CA GLY A 500 3.01 14.88 18.63
C GLY A 500 2.36 14.02 17.57
N LYS A 501 1.04 14.08 17.50
CA LYS A 501 0.31 13.64 16.33
C LYS A 501 0.41 14.73 15.27
N ALA A 502 0.64 14.32 14.02
CA ALA A 502 0.54 15.22 12.88
C ALA A 502 -0.85 15.89 12.93
N PRO A 503 -0.98 17.21 12.71
CA PRO A 503 -2.31 17.76 12.49
C PRO A 503 -2.95 17.05 11.29
N PRO A 504 -4.27 16.81 11.29
CA PRO A 504 -4.98 16.30 10.12
C PRO A 504 -4.69 17.22 8.93
N ARG A 505 -4.21 16.64 7.83
CA ARG A 505 -3.85 17.36 6.60
C ARG A 505 -4.17 16.48 5.41
N VAL A 506 -4.71 17.10 4.37
CA VAL A 506 -4.90 16.47 3.06
C VAL A 506 -3.58 16.50 2.31
N GLN A 507 -3.22 15.40 1.65
CA GLN A 507 -2.12 15.37 0.69
C GLN A 507 -2.69 15.57 -0.72
N GLY A 508 -2.22 16.62 -1.42
CA GLY A 508 -2.63 16.87 -2.81
C GLY A 508 -2.09 15.82 -3.78
N ASP A 509 -0.85 15.39 -3.57
CA ASP A 509 -0.12 14.54 -4.52
C ASP A 509 -0.33 13.02 -4.31
N PHE A 510 -1.20 12.62 -3.37
CA PHE A 510 -1.56 11.21 -3.14
C PHE A 510 -3.06 11.05 -3.28
N THR A 511 -3.55 10.07 -4.04
CA THR A 511 -4.98 9.74 -4.15
C THR A 511 -5.25 8.29 -3.89
N SER A 512 -5.91 7.93 -2.78
CA SER A 512 -6.26 6.53 -2.54
C SER A 512 -7.44 6.05 -3.41
N PRO A 513 -7.60 4.73 -3.62
CA PRO A 513 -8.83 4.18 -4.22
C PRO A 513 -10.09 4.59 -3.46
N THR A 514 -9.99 4.74 -2.15
CA THR A 514 -11.11 5.22 -1.32
C THR A 514 -11.49 6.67 -1.65
N ASP A 515 -10.53 7.52 -2.03
CA ASP A 515 -10.81 8.91 -2.45
C ASP A 515 -11.64 8.95 -3.74
N LEU A 516 -11.46 7.95 -4.62
CA LEU A 516 -12.17 7.86 -5.89
C LEU A 516 -13.64 7.47 -5.72
N SER A 517 -14.01 6.91 -4.56
CA SER A 517 -15.33 6.33 -4.30
C SER A 517 -16.50 7.32 -4.34
N GLN A 518 -16.19 8.63 -4.37
CA GLN A 518 -17.16 9.72 -4.42
C GLN A 518 -16.94 10.65 -5.62
N LEU A 519 -16.16 10.24 -6.64
CA LEU A 519 -15.99 11.04 -7.86
C LEU A 519 -17.29 11.19 -8.67
N SER A 520 -18.30 10.39 -8.37
CA SER A 520 -19.61 10.40 -9.01
C SER A 520 -20.68 10.13 -7.98
N GLU A 521 -21.83 10.82 -8.12
CA GLU A 521 -23.04 10.51 -7.36
C GLU A 521 -23.58 9.13 -7.74
N TRP A 522 -23.48 8.76 -9.01
CA TRP A 522 -23.80 7.40 -9.46
C TRP A 522 -22.66 6.44 -9.10
N HIS A 523 -23.01 5.40 -8.36
CA HIS A 523 -22.16 4.27 -8.08
C HIS A 523 -23.00 3.00 -7.95
N GLN A 524 -22.36 1.84 -8.06
CA GLN A 524 -22.98 0.55 -7.77
C GLN A 524 -22.02 -0.27 -6.91
N ASP A 525 -22.52 -0.76 -5.79
CA ASP A 525 -21.75 -1.58 -4.86
C ASP A 525 -22.03 -3.07 -5.05
N TYR A 526 -21.00 -3.87 -4.79
CA TYR A 526 -21.08 -5.29 -4.56
C TYR A 526 -20.45 -5.58 -3.20
N GLU A 527 -21.28 -6.05 -2.27
CA GLU A 527 -20.84 -6.59 -0.98
C GLU A 527 -21.20 -8.08 -0.93
N PRO A 528 -20.26 -8.97 -0.53
CA PRO A 528 -20.45 -10.42 -0.48
C PRO A 528 -21.63 -10.92 0.35
#